data_AF-E6PV14-F1
#
_entry.id   AF-E6PV14-F1
#
_cell.length_a   1.000
_cell.length_b   1.000
_cell.length_c   1.000
_cell.angle_alpha   90.00
_cell.angle_beta   90.00
_cell.angle_gamma   90.00
#
_symmetry.space_group_name_H-M   'P 1'
#
loop_
_entity.id
_entity.type
_entity.pdbx_description
1 polymer ?
#
loop_
_entity_poly.entity_id
_entity_poly.type
_entity_poly.pdbx_seq_one_letter_code
_entity_poly.pdbx_strand_id
1 'polypeptide(L)'
;MNIELQPEDRVAAELVSWPLAVDRVLYEAEQPIIFLTHSTAGQPLLAYLAHESTASADYILASASPTKVQQLERGLAGVRESLCADWMWLLRIHHATGAVDLWSVDESAIPNEYLPIPGTGLRPEHSVVFAARAIGDGIALGRMPCSVISLVADAARASLKSVFDYVRAANTEGRPKDSQRALYDLPVQRLRFASFEVGLAEPSAELFGDESIQLAISRLTDGLEWAVSASDQTEVPGQSPEEQEAILRSALALTPPSSGVVNAIEVSGTWLGNRRFHLDRSARIKVNRRLRTLRSERIVVFAGRIGEIDDDNLSFTLRETQDGADHKGAFPEDLLDDMRTHYYESNRVEISGVEVNGRFKATAVVQHAAPSED
;
A
#
# COMPACT_ATOMS: atom_id res chain seq x y z
N MET A 1 28.69 0.60 24.67
CA MET A 1 27.38 -0.08 24.80
C MET A 1 27.07 -0.38 26.28
N ASN A 2 26.04 0.24 26.87
CA ASN A 2 25.60 -0.07 28.25
C ASN A 2 24.52 -1.16 28.19
N ILE A 3 24.93 -2.43 28.25
CA ILE A 3 24.01 -3.56 28.44
C ILE A 3 24.30 -4.16 29.80
N GLU A 4 23.26 -4.29 30.62
CA GLU A 4 23.30 -5.02 31.90
C GLU A 4 23.30 -6.52 31.61
N LEU A 5 24.49 -7.09 31.42
CA LEU A 5 24.67 -8.52 31.18
C LEU A 5 24.82 -9.25 32.52
N GLN A 6 24.01 -10.28 32.73
CA GLN A 6 24.09 -11.08 33.94
C GLN A 6 25.30 -12.03 33.86
N PRO A 7 26.10 -12.17 34.94
CA PRO A 7 27.25 -13.08 34.95
C PRO A 7 26.89 -14.55 34.68
N GLU A 8 25.70 -14.99 35.08
CA GLU A 8 25.20 -16.35 34.86
C GLU A 8 24.95 -16.71 33.40
N ASP A 9 24.70 -15.71 32.54
CA ASP A 9 24.47 -15.91 31.10
C ASP A 9 25.78 -15.97 30.30
N ARG A 10 26.91 -15.81 30.96
CA ARG A 10 28.23 -15.87 30.34
C ARG A 10 28.53 -17.30 29.88
N VAL A 11 28.90 -17.44 28.61
CA VAL A 11 29.29 -18.72 28.00
C VAL A 11 30.80 -18.76 27.73
N ALA A 12 31.33 -19.95 27.46
CA ALA A 12 32.75 -20.13 27.19
C ALA A 12 33.15 -19.39 25.90
N ALA A 13 34.14 -18.51 25.98
CA ALA A 13 34.66 -17.77 24.83
C ALA A 13 35.24 -18.70 23.74
N GLU A 14 35.67 -19.91 24.13
CA GLU A 14 36.18 -20.97 23.23
C GLU A 14 35.15 -21.48 22.21
N LEU A 15 33.87 -21.11 22.33
CA LEU A 15 32.85 -21.44 21.34
C LEU A 15 33.05 -20.70 20.01
N VAL A 16 33.83 -19.62 20.00
CA VAL A 16 34.14 -18.82 18.80
C VAL A 16 35.64 -18.57 18.71
N SER A 17 36.17 -18.57 17.48
CA SER A 17 37.56 -18.21 17.24
C SER A 17 37.74 -16.70 17.24
N TRP A 18 38.84 -16.21 17.80
CA TRP A 18 39.23 -14.81 17.72
C TRP A 18 40.64 -14.67 17.12
N PRO A 19 40.86 -13.81 16.10
CA PRO A 19 39.87 -12.96 15.42
C PRO A 19 38.76 -13.77 14.73
N LEU A 20 37.55 -13.21 14.65
CA LEU A 20 36.45 -13.85 13.93
C LEU A 20 36.86 -14.02 12.46
N ALA A 21 36.83 -15.26 11.97
CA ALA A 21 37.05 -15.52 10.56
C ALA A 21 35.88 -14.98 9.75
N VAL A 22 36.15 -14.12 8.77
CA VAL A 22 35.13 -13.60 7.86
C VAL A 22 35.06 -14.55 6.67
N ASP A 23 34.15 -15.51 6.72
CA ASP A 23 33.97 -16.49 5.64
C ASP A 23 33.35 -15.82 4.42
N ARG A 24 32.38 -14.92 4.65
CA ARG A 24 31.67 -14.22 3.59
C ARG A 24 31.02 -12.93 4.11
N VAL A 25 31.31 -11.81 3.48
CA VAL A 25 30.66 -10.53 3.80
C VAL A 25 29.29 -10.47 3.12
N LEU A 26 28.25 -10.12 3.90
CA LEU A 26 26.88 -9.93 3.41
C LEU A 26 26.54 -8.45 3.22
N TYR A 27 27.06 -7.60 4.10
CA TYR A 27 26.97 -6.15 4.00
C TYR A 27 28.24 -5.51 4.56
N GLU A 28 28.77 -4.55 3.81
CA GLU A 28 30.02 -3.84 4.10
C GLU A 28 29.75 -2.34 4.04
N ALA A 29 30.34 -1.59 4.97
CA ALA A 29 30.45 -0.15 4.92
C ALA A 29 31.94 0.22 4.87
N GLU A 30 32.48 0.80 5.95
CA GLU A 30 33.93 0.96 6.11
C GLU A 30 34.64 -0.35 6.52
N GLN A 31 33.86 -1.28 7.06
CA GLN A 31 34.26 -2.63 7.44
C GLN A 31 33.08 -3.59 7.32
N PRO A 32 33.30 -4.91 7.43
CA PRO A 32 32.21 -5.88 7.47
C PRO A 32 31.26 -5.60 8.64
N ILE A 33 30.02 -5.24 8.33
CA ILE A 33 28.98 -4.97 9.35
C ILE A 33 28.12 -6.20 9.54
N ILE A 34 27.76 -6.89 8.45
CA ILE A 34 27.03 -8.16 8.48
C ILE A 34 27.83 -9.18 7.68
N PHE A 35 28.21 -10.28 8.30
CA PHE A 35 29.00 -11.32 7.63
C PHE A 35 28.71 -12.70 8.20
N LEU A 36 29.11 -13.71 7.45
CA LEU A 36 29.10 -15.10 7.89
C LEU A 36 30.46 -15.46 8.48
N THR A 37 30.40 -16.20 9.57
CA THR A 37 31.54 -16.79 10.26
C THR A 37 31.16 -18.19 10.73
N HIS A 38 32.03 -18.83 11.50
CA HIS A 38 31.76 -20.14 12.08
C HIS A 38 32.17 -20.20 13.55
N SER A 39 31.47 -21.04 14.31
CA SER A 39 31.90 -21.43 15.65
C SER A 39 33.16 -22.30 15.57
N THR A 40 33.83 -22.53 16.70
CA THR A 40 34.96 -23.48 16.76
C THR A 40 34.57 -24.92 16.39
N ALA A 41 33.28 -25.25 16.48
CA ALA A 41 32.71 -26.51 16.03
C ALA A 41 32.33 -26.51 14.53
N GLY A 42 32.60 -25.44 13.78
CA GLY A 42 32.30 -25.31 12.35
C GLY A 42 30.84 -25.01 12.04
N GLN A 43 30.03 -24.59 13.02
CA GLN A 43 28.63 -24.22 12.78
C GLN A 43 28.57 -22.83 12.16
N PRO A 44 27.80 -22.60 11.08
CA PRO A 44 27.71 -21.29 10.45
C PRO A 44 26.96 -20.31 11.34
N LEU A 45 27.55 -19.13 11.52
CA LEU A 45 27.03 -18.03 12.33
C LEU A 45 26.83 -16.79 11.46
N LEU A 46 25.78 -16.04 11.74
CA LEU A 46 25.53 -14.71 11.22
C LEU A 46 26.06 -13.73 12.27
N ALA A 47 27.06 -12.94 11.89
CA ALA A 47 27.63 -11.90 12.74
C ALA A 47 27.12 -10.53 12.30
N TYR A 48 26.77 -9.70 13.28
CA TYR A 48 26.39 -8.30 13.10
C TYR A 48 27.18 -7.42 14.07
N LEU A 49 27.90 -6.43 13.56
CA LEU A 49 28.58 -5.43 14.37
C LEU A 49 27.54 -4.45 14.93
N ALA A 50 27.20 -4.60 16.20
CA ALA A 50 26.17 -3.82 16.86
C ALA A 50 26.70 -2.48 17.40
N HIS A 51 27.95 -2.45 17.85
CA HIS A 51 28.58 -1.24 18.35
C HIS A 51 30.10 -1.35 18.26
N GLU A 52 30.75 -0.23 17.97
CA GLU A 52 32.21 -0.10 18.03
C GLU A 52 32.59 1.20 18.73
N SER A 53 33.63 1.13 19.54
CA SER A 53 34.23 2.25 20.26
C SER A 53 35.74 2.07 20.30
N THR A 54 36.47 3.07 20.79
CA THR A 54 37.93 2.95 20.96
C THR A 54 38.34 1.90 21.99
N ALA A 55 37.44 1.53 22.92
CA ALA A 55 37.72 0.58 24.00
C ALA A 55 37.28 -0.85 23.65
N SER A 56 36.18 -1.01 22.92
CA SER A 56 35.61 -2.31 22.60
C SER A 56 34.77 -2.33 21.33
N ALA A 57 34.63 -3.53 20.75
CA ALA A 57 33.69 -3.86 19.69
C ALA A 57 32.71 -4.94 20.18
N ASP A 58 31.43 -4.76 19.87
CA ASP A 58 30.33 -5.61 20.29
C ASP A 58 29.63 -6.22 19.06
N TYR A 59 29.62 -7.54 18.96
CA TYR A 59 28.99 -8.31 17.88
C TYR A 59 27.82 -9.13 18.40
N ILE A 60 26.74 -9.14 17.64
CA ILE A 60 25.63 -10.09 17.84
C ILE A 60 25.87 -11.27 16.90
N LEU A 61 25.90 -12.48 17.44
CA LEU A 61 26.04 -13.73 16.71
C LEU A 61 24.74 -14.51 16.77
N ALA A 62 24.29 -15.04 15.65
CA ALA A 62 23.10 -15.90 15.58
C ALA A 62 23.33 -17.09 14.65
N SER A 63 22.45 -18.09 14.70
CA SER A 63 22.52 -19.22 13.77
C SER A 63 22.36 -18.77 12.31
N ALA A 64 23.19 -19.30 11.39
CA ALA A 64 23.11 -18.99 9.95
C ALA A 64 22.87 -20.24 9.10
N SER A 65 21.65 -20.78 9.14
CA SER A 65 21.28 -21.86 8.23
C SER A 65 21.31 -21.38 6.76
N PRO A 66 21.63 -22.25 5.78
CA PRO A 66 21.64 -21.87 4.36
C PRO A 66 20.33 -21.23 3.89
N THR A 67 19.19 -21.72 4.39
CA THR A 67 17.87 -21.16 4.10
C THR A 67 17.71 -19.74 4.63
N LYS A 68 18.16 -19.48 5.87
CA LYS A 68 18.09 -18.15 6.50
C LYS A 68 18.95 -17.15 5.73
N VAL A 69 20.18 -17.54 5.36
CA VAL A 69 21.08 -16.72 4.54
C VAL A 69 20.45 -16.41 3.18
N GLN A 70 19.91 -17.42 2.50
CA GLN A 70 19.25 -17.22 1.21
C GLN A 70 18.03 -16.29 1.30
N GLN A 71 17.26 -16.35 2.39
CA GLN A 71 16.13 -15.44 2.62
C GLN A 71 16.59 -14.00 2.84
N LEU A 72 17.66 -13.78 3.60
CA LEU A 72 18.27 -12.45 3.79
C LEU A 72 18.77 -11.86 2.47
N GLU A 73 19.49 -12.65 1.68
CA GLU A 73 20.06 -12.24 0.40
C GLU A 73 19.01 -11.92 -0.66
N ARG A 74 17.82 -12.51 -0.55
CA ARG A 74 16.67 -12.22 -1.42
C ARG A 74 15.75 -11.13 -0.86
N GLY A 75 16.06 -10.57 0.31
CA GLY A 75 15.23 -9.57 0.97
C GLY A 75 13.88 -10.11 1.48
N LEU A 76 13.75 -11.43 1.65
CA LEU A 76 12.54 -12.08 2.16
C LEU A 76 12.48 -12.04 3.70
N ALA A 77 13.64 -11.96 4.35
CA ALA A 77 13.78 -11.78 5.79
C ALA A 77 14.53 -10.48 6.09
N GLY A 78 14.17 -9.83 7.19
CA GLY A 78 14.94 -8.69 7.70
C GLY A 78 16.13 -9.16 8.53
N VAL A 79 17.13 -8.29 8.68
CA VAL A 79 18.37 -8.58 9.41
C VAL A 79 18.06 -8.85 10.89
N ARG A 80 17.28 -7.98 11.54
CA ARG A 80 16.87 -8.16 12.94
C ARG A 80 16.09 -9.45 13.13
N GLU A 81 15.09 -9.71 12.30
CA GLU A 81 14.30 -10.94 12.38
C GLU A 81 15.17 -12.19 12.22
N SER A 82 16.22 -12.14 11.40
CA SER A 82 17.13 -13.26 11.20
C SER A 82 18.07 -13.48 12.38
N LEU A 83 18.53 -12.38 13.01
CA LEU A 83 19.35 -12.42 14.23
C LEU A 83 18.54 -12.94 15.43
N CYS A 84 17.29 -12.51 15.57
CA CYS A 84 16.43 -12.82 16.72
C CYS A 84 15.52 -14.04 16.54
N ALA A 85 15.60 -14.77 15.41
CA ALA A 85 14.71 -15.90 15.12
C ALA A 85 14.88 -17.09 16.08
N ASP A 86 16.10 -17.30 16.59
CA ASP A 86 16.48 -18.45 17.38
C ASP A 86 17.29 -18.00 18.61
N TRP A 87 18.36 -18.73 18.97
CA TRP A 87 19.35 -18.30 19.96
C TRP A 87 20.30 -17.26 19.37
N MET A 88 20.80 -16.39 20.24
CA MET A 88 21.77 -15.35 19.90
C MET A 88 22.81 -15.18 21.02
N TRP A 89 24.01 -14.78 20.64
CA TRP A 89 25.09 -14.46 21.55
C TRP A 89 25.55 -13.01 21.37
N LEU A 90 25.98 -12.39 22.46
CA LEU A 90 26.71 -11.14 22.42
C LEU A 90 28.18 -11.42 22.65
N LEU A 91 29.01 -11.08 21.68
CA LEU A 91 30.46 -11.15 21.73
C LEU A 91 31.03 -9.75 21.96
N ARG A 92 31.74 -9.54 23.06
CA ARG A 92 32.48 -8.30 23.33
C ARG A 92 33.97 -8.55 23.22
N ILE A 93 34.63 -7.70 22.45
CA ILE A 93 36.09 -7.67 22.34
C ILE A 93 36.61 -6.39 22.96
N HIS A 94 37.55 -6.51 23.89
CA HIS A 94 38.22 -5.37 24.51
C HIS A 94 39.53 -5.07 23.77
N HIS A 95 39.62 -3.93 23.09
CA HIS A 95 40.77 -3.61 22.23
C HIS A 95 42.09 -3.49 23.01
N ALA A 96 42.04 -3.00 24.25
CA ALA A 96 43.23 -2.80 25.07
C ALA A 96 43.90 -4.10 25.51
N THR A 97 43.11 -5.15 25.78
CA THR A 97 43.61 -6.42 26.34
C THR A 97 43.56 -7.56 25.32
N GLY A 98 42.79 -7.41 24.24
CA GLY A 98 42.43 -8.50 23.34
C GLY A 98 41.51 -9.53 24.01
N ALA A 99 41.00 -9.26 25.21
CA ALA A 99 40.11 -10.16 25.91
C ALA A 99 38.77 -10.26 25.19
N VAL A 100 38.20 -11.46 25.21
CA VAL A 100 36.94 -11.80 24.57
C VAL A 100 35.99 -12.33 25.62
N ASP A 101 34.80 -11.74 25.68
CA ASP A 101 33.71 -12.19 26.52
C ASP A 101 32.50 -12.54 25.63
N LEU A 102 31.77 -13.59 26.01
CA LEU A 102 30.63 -14.10 25.26
C LEU A 102 29.47 -14.36 26.22
N TRP A 103 28.27 -13.90 25.87
CA TRP A 103 27.05 -14.11 26.65
C TRP A 103 25.95 -14.69 25.77
N SER A 104 25.14 -15.58 26.34
CA SER A 104 23.85 -15.93 25.77
C SER A 104 22.87 -14.81 26.05
N VAL A 105 22.18 -14.31 25.02
CA VAL A 105 21.22 -13.21 25.15
C VAL A 105 19.95 -13.50 24.37
N ASP A 106 18.90 -12.75 24.66
CA ASP A 106 17.69 -12.70 23.85
C ASP A 106 17.47 -11.28 23.32
N GLU A 107 16.43 -11.08 22.49
CA GLU A 107 16.13 -9.78 21.91
C GLU A 107 15.84 -8.71 22.99
N SER A 108 15.27 -9.09 24.13
CA SER A 108 14.90 -8.15 25.20
C SER A 108 16.09 -7.66 26.02
N ALA A 109 17.18 -8.43 26.04
CA ALA A 109 18.43 -8.06 26.68
C ALA A 109 19.23 -7.00 25.90
N ILE A 110 18.91 -6.77 24.61
CA ILE A 110 19.65 -5.84 23.76
C ILE A 110 18.82 -4.56 23.56
N PRO A 111 19.33 -3.38 23.94
CA PRO A 111 18.63 -2.12 23.68
C PRO A 111 18.37 -1.91 22.19
N ASN A 112 17.20 -1.35 21.87
CA ASN A 112 16.73 -1.23 20.49
C ASN A 112 17.68 -0.42 19.59
N GLU A 113 18.45 0.53 20.12
CA GLU A 113 19.41 1.30 19.33
C GLU A 113 20.60 0.47 18.80
N TYR A 114 20.87 -0.70 19.39
CA TYR A 114 21.95 -1.60 18.96
C TYR A 114 21.44 -2.73 18.07
N LEU A 115 20.14 -2.83 17.83
CA LEU A 115 19.55 -3.78 16.90
C LEU A 115 19.20 -3.09 15.58
N PRO A 116 19.26 -3.79 14.44
CA PRO A 116 18.73 -3.25 13.19
C PRO A 116 17.25 -2.88 13.35
N ILE A 117 16.79 -1.88 12.61
CA ILE A 117 15.36 -1.51 12.63
C ILE A 117 14.54 -2.72 12.13
N PRO A 118 13.45 -3.12 12.79
CA PRO A 118 12.63 -4.26 12.36
C PRO A 118 12.21 -4.15 10.89
N GLY A 119 12.41 -5.23 10.14
CA GLY A 119 12.09 -5.32 8.72
C GLY A 119 13.10 -4.69 7.77
N THR A 120 14.25 -4.21 8.27
CA THR A 120 15.37 -3.75 7.43
C THR A 120 15.97 -4.94 6.70
N GLY A 121 15.95 -4.89 5.36
CA GLY A 121 16.60 -5.90 4.52
C GLY A 121 18.11 -5.72 4.48
N LEU A 122 18.81 -6.71 3.92
CA LEU A 122 20.28 -6.69 3.81
C LEU A 122 20.81 -5.58 2.88
N ARG A 123 20.06 -5.24 1.82
CA ARG A 123 20.43 -4.27 0.80
C ARG A 123 19.36 -3.19 0.68
N PRO A 124 19.69 -1.97 0.21
CA PRO A 124 18.71 -0.93 -0.07
C PRO A 124 17.58 -1.41 -1.00
N GLU A 125 17.91 -2.24 -1.99
CA GLU A 125 17.00 -2.86 -2.96
C GLU A 125 15.94 -3.77 -2.29
N HIS A 126 16.20 -4.27 -1.09
CA HIS A 126 15.27 -5.11 -0.34
C HIS A 126 14.25 -4.30 0.47
N SER A 127 14.31 -2.96 0.38
CA SER A 127 13.37 -2.10 1.09
C SER A 127 11.95 -2.26 0.54
N VAL A 128 10.99 -2.29 1.46
CA VAL A 128 9.57 -2.33 1.10
C VAL A 128 9.14 -0.91 0.79
N VAL A 129 8.79 -0.65 -0.46
CA VAL A 129 8.41 0.68 -0.91
C VAL A 129 7.02 1.08 -0.44
N PHE A 130 6.12 0.10 -0.40
CA PHE A 130 4.75 0.27 0.05
C PHE A 130 4.28 -1.00 0.76
N ALA A 131 3.71 -0.85 1.94
CA ALA A 131 3.19 -1.94 2.74
C ALA A 131 1.77 -1.61 3.22
N ALA A 132 0.88 -2.58 3.14
CA ALA A 132 -0.44 -2.53 3.75
C ALA A 132 -0.61 -3.71 4.71
N ARG A 133 -1.07 -3.44 5.93
CA ARG A 133 -1.20 -4.41 7.01
C ARG A 133 -2.59 -4.36 7.61
N ALA A 134 -3.34 -5.46 7.53
CA ALA A 134 -4.62 -5.59 8.20
C ALA A 134 -4.45 -5.93 9.69
N ILE A 135 -5.20 -5.20 10.53
CA ILE A 135 -5.22 -5.33 11.99
C ILE A 135 -6.64 -5.70 12.43
N GLY A 136 -6.75 -6.71 13.29
CA GLY A 136 -8.02 -7.15 13.88
C GLY A 136 -7.88 -8.44 14.68
N ASP A 137 -8.76 -8.64 15.65
CA ASP A 137 -8.65 -9.70 16.67
C ASP A 137 -8.74 -11.13 16.09
N GLY A 138 -9.30 -11.27 14.89
CA GLY A 138 -9.40 -12.53 14.14
C GLY A 138 -8.25 -12.80 13.18
N ILE A 139 -7.25 -11.92 13.10
CA ILE A 139 -6.17 -12.00 12.10
C ILE A 139 -4.93 -12.65 12.74
N ALA A 140 -4.95 -13.98 12.81
CA ALA A 140 -3.82 -14.78 13.28
C ALA A 140 -3.52 -15.92 12.30
N LEU A 141 -2.26 -16.36 12.28
CA LEU A 141 -1.86 -17.53 11.48
C LEU A 141 -2.71 -18.75 11.88
N GLY A 142 -3.25 -19.46 10.89
CA GLY A 142 -4.13 -20.63 11.09
C GLY A 142 -5.60 -20.30 11.38
N ARG A 143 -5.98 -19.03 11.57
CA ARG A 143 -7.39 -18.60 11.78
C ARG A 143 -7.86 -17.50 10.83
N MET A 144 -6.97 -16.92 10.06
CA MET A 144 -7.25 -15.82 9.15
C MET A 144 -8.14 -16.23 7.96
N PRO A 145 -9.26 -15.53 7.70
CA PRO A 145 -10.05 -15.75 6.48
C PRO A 145 -9.30 -15.34 5.20
N CYS A 146 -9.50 -16.07 4.10
CA CYS A 146 -8.93 -15.73 2.79
C CYS A 146 -9.38 -14.34 2.27
N SER A 147 -10.54 -13.85 2.73
CA SER A 147 -11.02 -12.51 2.40
C SER A 147 -10.12 -11.40 2.93
N VAL A 148 -9.37 -11.63 4.03
CA VAL A 148 -8.39 -10.67 4.56
C VAL A 148 -7.19 -10.55 3.61
N ILE A 149 -6.73 -11.69 3.08
CA ILE A 149 -5.61 -11.74 2.13
C ILE A 149 -5.96 -10.94 0.86
N SER A 150 -7.12 -11.26 0.29
CA SER A 150 -7.62 -10.61 -0.93
C SER A 150 -7.81 -9.11 -0.70
N LEU A 151 -8.43 -8.73 0.41
CA LEU A 151 -8.65 -7.33 0.78
C LEU A 151 -7.36 -6.52 0.79
N VAL A 152 -6.31 -6.99 1.47
CA VAL A 152 -5.06 -6.20 1.61
C VAL A 152 -4.32 -6.10 0.28
N ALA A 153 -4.24 -7.19 -0.47
CA ALA A 153 -3.61 -7.17 -1.80
C ALA A 153 -4.36 -6.25 -2.77
N ASP A 154 -5.69 -6.35 -2.82
CA ASP A 154 -6.53 -5.52 -3.68
C ASP A 154 -6.52 -4.05 -3.24
N ALA A 155 -6.53 -3.78 -1.94
CA ALA A 155 -6.46 -2.44 -1.37
C ALA A 155 -5.17 -1.72 -1.78
N ALA A 156 -4.03 -2.38 -1.61
CA ALA A 156 -2.73 -1.82 -1.99
C ALA A 156 -2.68 -1.51 -3.50
N ARG A 157 -3.09 -2.47 -4.34
CA ARG A 157 -3.13 -2.30 -5.79
C ARG A 157 -4.09 -1.19 -6.24
N ALA A 158 -5.31 -1.19 -5.72
CA ALA A 158 -6.35 -0.23 -6.09
C ALA A 158 -6.02 1.20 -5.65
N SER A 159 -5.33 1.35 -4.51
CA SER A 159 -4.85 2.63 -4.02
C SER A 159 -3.84 3.24 -4.98
N LEU A 160 -2.76 2.52 -5.28
CA LEU A 160 -1.73 2.96 -6.21
C LEU A 160 -2.32 3.24 -7.59
N LYS A 161 -3.15 2.33 -8.10
CA LYS A 161 -3.80 2.50 -9.40
C LYS A 161 -4.58 3.81 -9.50
N SER A 162 -5.37 4.14 -8.47
CA SER A 162 -6.23 5.35 -8.50
C SER A 162 -5.42 6.64 -8.67
N VAL A 163 -4.27 6.75 -8.00
CA VAL A 163 -3.42 7.95 -8.11
C VAL A 163 -2.60 7.94 -9.39
N PHE A 164 -2.02 6.80 -9.77
CA PHE A 164 -1.22 6.71 -10.99
C PHE A 164 -2.03 6.95 -12.27
N ASP A 165 -3.28 6.46 -12.31
CA ASP A 165 -4.17 6.72 -13.44
C ASP A 165 -4.43 8.23 -13.60
N TYR A 166 -4.65 8.94 -12.49
CA TYR A 166 -4.85 10.39 -12.51
C TYR A 166 -3.59 11.13 -12.94
N VAL A 167 -2.45 10.90 -12.26
CA VAL A 167 -1.21 11.65 -12.50
C VAL A 167 -0.68 11.45 -13.92
N ARG A 168 -0.82 10.26 -14.48
CA ARG A 168 -0.34 9.96 -15.85
C ARG A 168 -1.41 10.19 -16.92
N ALA A 169 -2.56 10.75 -16.54
CA ALA A 169 -3.74 10.90 -17.41
C ALA A 169 -4.01 9.62 -18.22
N ALA A 170 -3.90 8.46 -17.56
CA ALA A 170 -3.98 7.18 -18.24
C ALA A 170 -5.38 7.03 -18.84
N ASN A 171 -5.46 6.73 -20.14
CA ASN A 171 -6.74 6.41 -20.79
C ASN A 171 -7.43 5.31 -19.98
N THR A 172 -8.57 5.64 -19.40
CA THR A 172 -9.46 4.70 -18.70
C THR A 172 -10.22 3.81 -19.68
N GLU A 173 -10.11 4.08 -20.97
CA GLU A 173 -10.67 3.29 -22.06
C GLU A 173 -9.66 2.27 -22.58
N GLY A 174 -10.02 0.99 -22.49
CA GLY A 174 -9.22 -0.14 -23.00
C GLY A 174 -8.30 -0.79 -21.96
N ARG A 175 -7.53 -1.77 -22.41
CA ARG A 175 -6.57 -2.51 -21.56
C ARG A 175 -5.34 -1.62 -21.27
N PRO A 176 -4.97 -1.39 -20.00
CA PRO A 176 -3.76 -0.63 -19.66
C PRO A 176 -2.49 -1.25 -20.26
N LYS A 177 -1.52 -0.41 -20.63
CA LYS A 177 -0.21 -0.87 -21.13
C LYS A 177 0.53 -1.62 -20.01
N ASP A 178 1.35 -2.61 -20.35
CA ASP A 178 2.08 -3.39 -19.35
C ASP A 178 3.04 -2.53 -18.50
N SER A 179 3.63 -1.47 -19.09
CA SER A 179 4.43 -0.49 -18.36
C SER A 179 3.64 0.34 -17.35
N GLN A 180 2.33 0.55 -17.58
CA GLN A 180 1.45 1.21 -16.61
C GLN A 180 1.04 0.24 -15.50
N ARG A 181 0.76 -1.03 -15.84
CA ARG A 181 0.44 -2.07 -14.86
C ARG A 181 1.56 -2.29 -13.87
N ALA A 182 2.81 -2.28 -14.34
CA ALA A 182 3.99 -2.45 -13.51
C ALA A 182 4.14 -1.40 -12.37
N LEU A 183 3.43 -0.26 -12.44
CA LEU A 183 3.49 0.79 -11.40
C LEU A 183 2.58 0.53 -10.19
N TYR A 184 1.50 -0.22 -10.37
CA TYR A 184 0.54 -0.51 -9.29
C TYR A 184 0.39 -2.00 -9.00
N ASP A 185 0.82 -2.88 -9.90
CA ASP A 185 0.88 -4.33 -9.75
C ASP A 185 2.29 -4.75 -9.30
N LEU A 186 2.75 -4.13 -8.20
CA LEU A 186 4.11 -4.30 -7.69
C LEU A 186 4.35 -5.74 -7.19
N PRO A 187 5.58 -6.27 -7.30
CA PRO A 187 5.91 -7.59 -6.79
C PRO A 187 5.75 -7.65 -5.27
N VAL A 188 5.12 -8.71 -4.78
CA VAL A 188 5.04 -9.00 -3.35
C VAL A 188 6.43 -9.40 -2.84
N GLN A 189 7.01 -8.57 -1.99
CA GLN A 189 8.33 -8.76 -1.38
C GLN A 189 8.24 -9.65 -0.14
N ARG A 190 7.20 -9.50 0.68
CA ARG A 190 7.04 -10.29 1.91
C ARG A 190 5.60 -10.42 2.36
N LEU A 191 5.34 -11.49 3.11
CA LEU A 191 4.12 -11.73 3.86
C LEU A 191 4.48 -11.91 5.34
N ARG A 192 3.79 -11.19 6.24
CA ARG A 192 3.92 -11.40 7.70
C ARG A 192 2.62 -11.94 8.27
N PHE A 193 2.73 -12.85 9.24
CA PHE A 193 1.60 -13.57 9.82
C PHE A 193 1.57 -13.44 11.35
N ALA A 194 1.00 -12.33 11.83
CA ALA A 194 0.46 -12.10 13.18
C ALA A 194 -0.58 -10.95 13.15
N SER A 195 -1.05 -10.71 11.93
CA SER A 195 -1.65 -9.53 11.29
C SER A 195 -1.21 -9.69 9.83
N PHE A 196 -2.07 -9.54 8.84
CA PHE A 196 -1.66 -9.82 7.46
C PHE A 196 -1.05 -8.59 6.83
N GLU A 197 0.25 -8.64 6.53
CA GLU A 197 0.97 -7.58 5.83
C GLU A 197 1.37 -8.04 4.44
N VAL A 198 1.10 -7.21 3.43
CA VAL A 198 1.68 -7.30 2.09
C VAL A 198 2.68 -6.17 1.94
N GLY A 199 3.96 -6.51 1.82
CA GLY A 199 5.00 -5.57 1.44
C GLY A 199 5.28 -5.68 -0.06
N LEU A 200 5.30 -4.55 -0.75
CA LEU A 200 5.59 -4.43 -2.17
C LEU A 200 7.01 -3.90 -2.37
N ALA A 201 7.73 -4.46 -3.33
CA ALA A 201 9.06 -3.98 -3.74
C ALA A 201 8.98 -2.97 -4.88
N GLU A 202 10.04 -2.18 -5.01
CA GLU A 202 10.21 -1.25 -6.13
C GLU A 202 10.23 -2.03 -7.46
N PRO A 203 9.56 -1.53 -8.52
CA PRO A 203 9.69 -2.12 -9.84
C PRO A 203 11.06 -1.78 -10.44
N SER A 204 11.40 -2.34 -11.60
CA SER A 204 12.71 -2.15 -12.26
C SER A 204 13.10 -0.67 -12.39
N ALA A 205 14.35 -0.35 -12.08
CA ALA A 205 14.91 1.02 -11.99
C ALA A 205 14.67 1.92 -13.22
N GLU A 206 14.47 1.34 -14.41
CA GLU A 206 14.17 2.05 -15.65
C GLU A 206 12.85 2.84 -15.60
N LEU A 207 11.92 2.47 -14.73
CA LEU A 207 10.61 3.12 -14.60
C LEU A 207 10.63 4.31 -13.61
N PHE A 208 11.68 4.46 -12.80
CA PHE A 208 11.69 5.29 -11.58
C PHE A 208 12.37 6.66 -11.69
N GLY A 209 12.94 7.00 -12.85
CA GLY A 209 13.44 8.37 -13.11
C GLY A 209 12.35 9.42 -13.35
N ASP A 210 11.08 9.05 -13.17
CA ASP A 210 9.91 9.82 -13.60
C ASP A 210 9.32 10.66 -12.46
N GLU A 211 9.28 11.99 -12.63
CA GLU A 211 8.67 12.93 -11.68
C GLU A 211 7.20 12.60 -11.35
N SER A 212 6.50 11.91 -12.26
CA SER A 212 5.12 11.46 -12.04
C SER A 212 4.97 10.47 -10.89
N ILE A 213 6.01 9.68 -10.58
CA ILE A 213 5.97 8.76 -9.44
C ILE A 213 6.03 9.53 -8.12
N GLN A 214 6.94 10.49 -8.03
CA GLN A 214 7.06 11.34 -6.83
C GLN A 214 5.78 12.15 -6.61
N LEU A 215 5.18 12.65 -7.68
CA LEU A 215 3.89 13.32 -7.62
C LEU A 215 2.78 12.38 -7.14
N ALA A 216 2.68 11.16 -7.67
CA ALA A 216 1.67 10.18 -7.24
C ALA A 216 1.85 9.78 -5.77
N ILE A 217 3.09 9.54 -5.33
CA ILE A 217 3.41 9.23 -3.93
C ILE A 217 3.04 10.41 -3.02
N SER A 218 3.35 11.65 -3.41
CA SER A 218 2.95 12.85 -2.67
C SER A 218 1.43 12.92 -2.54
N ARG A 219 0.68 12.72 -3.61
CA ARG A 219 -0.79 12.73 -3.60
C ARG A 219 -1.42 11.63 -2.75
N LEU A 220 -0.84 10.44 -2.78
CA LEU A 220 -1.25 9.35 -1.89
C LEU A 220 -0.99 9.73 -0.43
N THR A 221 0.18 10.29 -0.13
CA THR A 221 0.56 10.75 1.22
C THR A 221 -0.39 11.82 1.72
N ASP A 222 -0.70 12.83 0.91
CA ASP A 222 -1.65 13.89 1.25
C ASP A 222 -3.04 13.31 1.58
N GLY A 223 -3.51 12.34 0.78
CA GLY A 223 -4.77 11.64 1.01
C GLY A 223 -4.80 10.84 2.30
N LEU A 224 -3.69 10.15 2.62
CA LEU A 224 -3.53 9.39 3.87
C LEU A 224 -3.48 10.31 5.09
N GLU A 225 -2.74 11.41 5.02
CA GLU A 225 -2.70 12.42 6.08
C GLU A 225 -4.08 13.01 6.36
N TRP A 226 -4.79 13.39 5.30
CA TRP A 226 -6.14 13.94 5.42
C TRP A 226 -7.12 12.90 5.99
N ALA A 227 -7.01 11.63 5.60
CA ALA A 227 -7.89 10.57 6.09
C ALA A 227 -7.69 10.26 7.58
N VAL A 228 -6.45 10.38 8.08
CA VAL A 228 -6.09 10.12 9.50
C VAL A 228 -6.26 11.38 10.37
N SER A 229 -6.32 12.58 9.79
CA SER A 229 -6.42 13.82 10.55
C SER A 229 -7.71 13.87 11.40
N ALA A 230 -7.56 14.30 12.66
CA ALA A 230 -8.67 14.40 13.61
C ALA A 230 -9.64 15.55 13.30
N SER A 231 -9.22 16.52 12.48
CA SER A 231 -10.06 17.63 12.05
C SER A 231 -10.90 17.22 10.84
N ASP A 232 -12.18 17.62 10.85
CA ASP A 232 -13.01 17.68 9.64
C ASP A 232 -12.55 18.88 8.78
N GLN A 233 -11.25 18.94 8.45
CA GLN A 233 -10.70 19.92 7.53
C GLN A 233 -11.52 19.87 6.22
N THR A 234 -12.15 20.99 5.90
CA THR A 234 -13.00 21.17 4.70
C THR A 234 -12.19 21.15 3.42
N GLU A 235 -10.91 21.52 3.49
CA GLU A 235 -10.00 21.51 2.35
C GLU A 235 -9.44 20.09 2.16
N VAL A 236 -9.81 19.50 1.02
CA VAL A 236 -9.27 18.23 0.56
C VAL A 236 -8.01 18.52 -0.24
N PRO A 237 -6.95 17.74 -0.07
CA PRO A 237 -5.77 17.86 -0.93
C PRO A 237 -6.14 17.66 -2.41
N GLY A 238 -5.62 18.54 -3.27
CA GLY A 238 -5.88 18.53 -4.72
C GLY A 238 -6.37 19.89 -5.23
N GLN A 239 -5.91 20.25 -6.42
CA GLN A 239 -6.20 21.54 -7.09
C GLN A 239 -7.50 21.50 -7.90
N SER A 240 -7.92 20.32 -8.37
CA SER A 240 -9.17 20.12 -9.10
C SER A 240 -10.09 19.10 -8.41
N PRO A 241 -11.40 19.10 -8.70
CA PRO A 241 -12.34 18.08 -8.21
C PRO A 241 -11.94 16.65 -8.60
N GLU A 242 -11.40 16.47 -9.81
CA GLU A 242 -10.92 15.18 -10.31
C GLU A 242 -9.69 14.70 -9.54
N GLU A 243 -8.75 15.61 -9.25
CA GLU A 243 -7.57 15.32 -8.41
C GLU A 243 -8.00 14.90 -7.01
N GLN A 244 -8.90 15.68 -6.40
CA GLN A 244 -9.44 15.41 -5.07
C GLN A 244 -10.16 14.05 -5.03
N GLU A 245 -10.93 13.71 -6.08
CA GLU A 245 -11.57 12.40 -6.19
C GLU A 245 -10.54 11.27 -6.28
N ALA A 246 -9.50 11.40 -7.11
CA ALA A 246 -8.46 10.38 -7.26
C ALA A 246 -7.71 10.13 -5.95
N ILE A 247 -7.31 11.20 -5.26
CA ILE A 247 -6.65 11.15 -3.96
C ILE A 247 -7.54 10.45 -2.93
N LEU A 248 -8.80 10.88 -2.80
CA LEU A 248 -9.71 10.29 -1.82
C LEU A 248 -10.06 8.84 -2.15
N ARG A 249 -10.20 8.46 -3.42
CA ARG A 249 -10.39 7.05 -3.82
C ARG A 249 -9.19 6.19 -3.45
N SER A 250 -7.98 6.72 -3.61
CA SER A 250 -6.75 6.01 -3.22
C SER A 250 -6.69 5.75 -1.71
N ALA A 251 -7.05 6.75 -0.90
CA ALA A 251 -7.12 6.61 0.54
C ALA A 251 -8.25 5.67 0.96
N LEU A 252 -9.42 5.77 0.31
CA LEU A 252 -10.58 4.92 0.58
C LEU A 252 -10.27 3.43 0.40
N ALA A 253 -9.52 3.08 -0.65
CA ALA A 253 -9.11 1.71 -0.93
C ALA A 253 -8.32 1.09 0.24
N LEU A 254 -7.54 1.91 0.96
CA LEU A 254 -6.74 1.51 2.11
C LEU A 254 -7.50 1.58 3.44
N THR A 255 -8.80 1.90 3.44
CA THR A 255 -9.62 1.89 4.65
C THR A 255 -10.26 0.52 4.87
N PRO A 256 -10.37 0.05 6.13
CA PRO A 256 -11.02 -1.23 6.43
C PRO A 256 -12.50 -1.19 6.02
N PRO A 257 -13.10 -2.31 5.58
CA PRO A 257 -14.53 -2.39 5.33
C PRO A 257 -15.36 -1.99 6.55
N SER A 258 -16.59 -1.55 6.32
CA SER A 258 -17.51 -1.11 7.39
C SER A 258 -17.87 -2.22 8.39
N SER A 259 -17.69 -3.49 8.01
CA SER A 259 -17.95 -4.67 8.80
C SER A 259 -16.89 -5.76 8.54
N GLY A 260 -16.82 -6.77 9.41
CA GLY A 260 -15.89 -7.89 9.27
C GLY A 260 -14.76 -7.89 10.31
N VAL A 261 -13.82 -8.82 10.13
CA VAL A 261 -12.73 -9.09 11.09
C VAL A 261 -11.60 -8.07 11.07
N VAL A 262 -11.54 -7.21 10.03
CA VAL A 262 -10.54 -6.15 9.91
C VAL A 262 -11.08 -4.89 10.56
N ASN A 263 -10.37 -4.42 11.58
CA ASN A 263 -10.71 -3.23 12.36
C ASN A 263 -9.97 -1.99 11.83
N ALA A 264 -8.72 -2.19 11.39
CA ALA A 264 -7.88 -1.14 10.84
C ALA A 264 -6.94 -1.68 9.76
N ILE A 265 -6.43 -0.78 8.92
CA ILE A 265 -5.34 -1.03 7.99
C ILE A 265 -4.21 -0.04 8.32
N GLU A 266 -3.02 -0.58 8.58
CA GLU A 266 -1.79 0.20 8.71
C GLU A 266 -1.08 0.24 7.36
N VAL A 267 -0.66 1.44 6.94
CA VAL A 267 0.04 1.67 5.68
C VAL A 267 1.41 2.26 5.97
N SER A 268 2.46 1.74 5.35
CA SER A 268 3.84 2.21 5.55
C SER A 268 4.73 1.93 4.33
N GLY A 269 6.01 2.26 4.40
CA GLY A 269 7.00 1.96 3.35
C GLY A 269 7.92 3.14 3.07
N THR A 270 8.98 2.92 2.28
CA THR A 270 9.96 3.96 1.99
C THR A 270 9.38 5.09 1.13
N TRP A 271 8.41 4.82 0.26
CA TRP A 271 7.70 5.87 -0.50
C TRP A 271 6.95 6.84 0.42
N LEU A 272 6.52 6.37 1.59
CA LEU A 272 5.83 7.19 2.58
C LEU A 272 6.79 7.83 3.60
N GLY A 273 8.09 7.91 3.28
CA GLY A 273 9.11 8.42 4.19
C GLY A 273 9.24 7.59 5.46
N ASN A 274 8.96 6.28 5.39
CA ASN A 274 8.89 5.36 6.53
C ASN A 274 7.85 5.72 7.60
N ARG A 275 6.91 6.65 7.29
CA ARG A 275 5.79 6.97 8.18
C ARG A 275 4.77 5.86 8.16
N ARG A 276 4.03 5.73 9.27
CA ARG A 276 2.94 4.77 9.42
C ARG A 276 1.61 5.51 9.52
N PHE A 277 0.67 5.14 8.69
CA PHE A 277 -0.70 5.66 8.69
C PHE A 277 -1.64 4.58 9.17
N HIS A 278 -2.42 4.88 10.21
CA HIS A 278 -3.37 3.95 10.78
C HIS A 278 -4.79 4.36 10.41
N LEU A 279 -5.40 3.64 9.46
CA LEU A 279 -6.74 3.91 8.93
C LEU A 279 -7.76 2.97 9.57
N ASP A 280 -8.73 3.54 10.27
CA ASP A 280 -9.85 2.80 10.85
C ASP A 280 -11.16 3.03 10.07
N ARG A 281 -12.28 2.52 10.60
CA ARG A 281 -13.60 2.71 9.98
C ARG A 281 -14.08 4.16 9.99
N SER A 282 -13.58 5.00 10.90
CA SER A 282 -13.93 6.43 10.93
C SER A 282 -13.33 7.16 9.74
N ALA A 283 -12.07 6.83 9.37
CA ALA A 283 -11.43 7.32 8.16
C ALA A 283 -12.25 6.95 6.91
N ARG A 284 -12.78 5.72 6.83
CA ARG A 284 -13.67 5.30 5.73
C ARG A 284 -14.92 6.17 5.62
N ILE A 285 -15.57 6.46 6.75
CA ILE A 285 -16.78 7.27 6.79
C ILE A 285 -16.47 8.70 6.33
N LYS A 286 -15.38 9.29 6.85
CA LYS A 286 -14.90 10.62 6.49
C LYS A 286 -14.62 10.74 4.98
N VAL A 287 -13.82 9.83 4.43
CA VAL A 287 -13.47 9.81 3.01
C VAL A 287 -14.72 9.62 2.13
N ASN A 288 -15.59 8.66 2.44
CA ASN A 288 -16.83 8.44 1.67
C ASN A 288 -17.76 9.65 1.70
N ARG A 289 -17.93 10.30 2.86
CA ARG A 289 -18.76 11.49 2.98
C ARG A 289 -18.25 12.58 2.04
N ARG A 290 -16.94 12.80 1.99
CA ARG A 290 -16.35 13.82 1.13
C ARG A 290 -16.41 13.46 -0.35
N LEU A 291 -16.16 12.21 -0.72
CA LEU A 291 -16.34 11.73 -2.10
C LEU A 291 -17.77 11.96 -2.60
N ARG A 292 -18.79 11.81 -1.75
CA ARG A 292 -20.17 12.12 -2.11
C ARG A 292 -20.37 13.61 -2.39
N THR A 293 -19.73 14.50 -1.64
CA THR A 293 -19.83 15.95 -1.88
C THR A 293 -19.07 16.43 -3.11
N LEU A 294 -18.03 15.69 -3.56
CA LEU A 294 -17.27 16.02 -4.77
C LEU A 294 -17.98 15.57 -6.05
N ARG A 295 -18.95 14.66 -5.95
CA ARG A 295 -19.82 14.32 -7.08
C ARG A 295 -20.72 15.52 -7.34
N SER A 296 -20.38 16.32 -8.34
CA SER A 296 -21.26 17.33 -8.90
C SER A 296 -22.41 16.63 -9.60
N GLU A 297 -23.47 16.34 -8.85
CA GLU A 297 -24.77 16.05 -9.43
C GLU A 297 -25.20 17.28 -10.23
N ARG A 298 -25.10 17.21 -11.56
CA ARG A 298 -25.60 18.27 -12.42
C ARG A 298 -26.98 17.87 -12.90
N ILE A 299 -27.99 18.64 -12.53
CA ILE A 299 -29.31 18.51 -13.16
C ILE A 299 -29.14 19.02 -14.59
N VAL A 300 -29.37 18.13 -15.54
CA VAL A 300 -29.29 18.44 -16.97
C VAL A 300 -30.61 18.15 -17.63
N VAL A 301 -30.92 18.93 -18.66
CA VAL A 301 -32.09 18.74 -19.51
C VAL A 301 -31.58 18.68 -20.95
N PHE A 302 -31.90 17.60 -21.64
CA PHE A 302 -31.57 17.43 -23.05
C PHE A 302 -32.86 17.36 -23.86
N ALA A 303 -32.92 18.11 -24.96
CA ALA A 303 -34.01 18.04 -25.92
C ALA A 303 -33.52 17.30 -27.17
N GLY A 304 -34.22 16.26 -27.62
CA GLY A 304 -33.80 15.42 -28.74
C GLY A 304 -34.84 14.37 -29.12
N ARG A 305 -34.42 13.32 -29.82
CA ARG A 305 -35.24 12.14 -30.13
C ARG A 305 -34.59 10.88 -29.58
N ILE A 306 -35.38 9.98 -29.01
CA ILE A 306 -34.87 8.69 -28.55
C ILE A 306 -34.54 7.87 -29.80
N GLY A 307 -33.25 7.62 -30.05
CA GLY A 307 -32.78 6.88 -31.22
C GLY A 307 -32.66 5.38 -30.99
N GLU A 308 -32.39 4.98 -29.76
CA GLU A 308 -32.25 3.58 -29.33
C GLU A 308 -32.76 3.43 -27.89
N ILE A 309 -33.39 2.30 -27.59
CA ILE A 309 -33.81 1.89 -26.24
C ILE A 309 -33.40 0.42 -26.03
N ASP A 310 -32.86 0.12 -24.85
CA ASP A 310 -32.51 -1.23 -24.40
C ASP A 310 -33.34 -1.54 -23.15
N ASP A 311 -34.36 -2.38 -23.34
CA ASP A 311 -35.33 -2.75 -22.31
C ASP A 311 -34.71 -3.61 -21.20
N ASP A 312 -33.68 -4.41 -21.51
CA ASP A 312 -33.04 -5.31 -20.54
C ASP A 312 -32.12 -4.53 -19.60
N ASN A 313 -31.42 -3.53 -20.13
CA ASN A 313 -30.49 -2.69 -19.36
C ASN A 313 -31.11 -1.35 -18.89
N LEU A 314 -32.38 -1.08 -19.24
CA LEU A 314 -33.09 0.17 -18.98
C LEU A 314 -32.26 1.41 -19.41
N SER A 315 -31.74 1.35 -20.63
CA SER A 315 -30.84 2.39 -21.17
C SER A 315 -31.31 2.91 -22.52
N PHE A 316 -30.85 4.11 -22.90
CA PHE A 316 -31.24 4.78 -24.12
C PHE A 316 -30.12 5.62 -24.72
N THR A 317 -30.25 5.90 -26.02
CA THR A 317 -29.44 6.90 -26.73
C THR A 317 -30.37 8.00 -27.25
N LEU A 318 -30.16 9.23 -26.79
CA LEU A 318 -30.81 10.44 -27.28
C LEU A 318 -29.99 11.04 -28.43
N ARG A 319 -30.64 11.27 -29.56
CA ARG A 319 -30.07 11.82 -30.79
C ARG A 319 -30.71 13.16 -31.13
N GLU A 320 -30.18 13.84 -32.15
CA GLU A 320 -30.72 15.12 -32.66
C GLU A 320 -30.85 16.20 -31.58
N THR A 321 -29.90 16.18 -30.64
CA THR A 321 -29.87 17.14 -29.55
C THR A 321 -29.41 18.51 -30.03
N GLN A 322 -29.74 19.54 -29.25
CA GLN A 322 -29.39 20.93 -29.59
C GLN A 322 -27.87 21.17 -29.66
N ASP A 323 -27.08 20.40 -28.92
CA ASP A 323 -25.62 20.45 -28.94
C ASP A 323 -25.00 19.57 -30.04
N GLY A 324 -25.80 18.84 -30.82
CA GLY A 324 -25.36 18.01 -31.93
C GLY A 324 -24.60 16.75 -31.52
N ALA A 325 -24.63 16.37 -30.23
CA ALA A 325 -23.97 15.18 -29.70
C ALA A 325 -24.98 14.12 -29.27
N ASP A 326 -24.67 12.84 -29.50
CA ASP A 326 -25.52 11.76 -28.98
C ASP A 326 -25.28 11.59 -27.47
N HIS A 327 -26.37 11.59 -26.70
CA HIS A 327 -26.32 11.44 -25.24
C HIS A 327 -26.84 10.07 -24.83
N LYS A 328 -26.03 9.31 -24.09
CA LYS A 328 -26.43 8.01 -23.56
C LYS A 328 -26.83 8.13 -22.09
N GLY A 329 -27.91 7.45 -21.71
CA GLY A 329 -28.39 7.47 -20.34
C GLY A 329 -29.11 6.19 -19.92
N ALA A 330 -29.42 6.13 -18.63
CA ALA A 330 -30.28 5.10 -18.04
C ALA A 330 -31.55 5.73 -17.48
N PHE A 331 -32.64 4.98 -17.42
CA PHE A 331 -33.90 5.39 -16.81
C PHE A 331 -34.40 4.32 -15.83
N PRO A 332 -35.21 4.70 -14.82
CA PRO A 332 -35.84 3.73 -13.94
C PRO A 332 -37.06 3.07 -14.61
N GLU A 333 -37.44 1.88 -14.13
CA GLU A 333 -38.48 1.02 -14.76
C GLU A 333 -39.85 1.71 -14.88
N ASP A 334 -40.17 2.63 -13.98
CA ASP A 334 -41.39 3.45 -14.01
C ASP A 334 -41.48 4.38 -15.23
N LEU A 335 -40.35 4.72 -15.87
CA LEU A 335 -40.34 5.50 -17.12
C LEU A 335 -40.34 4.61 -18.38
N LEU A 336 -40.30 3.28 -18.26
CA LEU A 336 -40.15 2.38 -19.41
C LEU A 336 -41.27 2.57 -20.44
N ASP A 337 -42.52 2.65 -19.98
CA ASP A 337 -43.68 2.79 -20.87
C ASP A 337 -43.69 4.16 -21.58
N ASP A 338 -43.31 5.23 -20.89
CA ASP A 338 -43.20 6.57 -21.47
C ASP A 338 -42.06 6.64 -22.50
N MET A 339 -40.89 6.09 -22.17
CA MET A 339 -39.72 6.04 -23.04
C MET A 339 -40.01 5.24 -24.32
N ARG A 340 -40.70 4.10 -24.20
CA ARG A 340 -41.14 3.29 -25.35
C ARG A 340 -42.14 4.04 -26.21
N THR A 341 -43.14 4.68 -25.59
CA THR A 341 -44.15 5.46 -26.32
C THR A 341 -43.49 6.54 -27.16
N HIS A 342 -42.60 7.33 -26.57
CA HIS A 342 -41.88 8.37 -27.30
C HIS A 342 -40.91 7.83 -28.37
N TYR A 343 -40.27 6.69 -28.12
CA TYR A 343 -39.42 6.00 -29.09
C TYR A 343 -40.22 5.55 -30.34
N TYR A 344 -41.32 4.81 -30.13
CA TYR A 344 -42.13 4.28 -31.24
C TYR A 344 -42.86 5.37 -32.02
N GLU A 345 -43.33 6.41 -31.33
CA GLU A 345 -43.97 7.56 -31.97
C GLU A 345 -42.98 8.52 -32.64
N SER A 346 -41.67 8.29 -32.47
CA SER A 346 -40.60 9.15 -32.99
C SER A 346 -40.75 10.62 -32.57
N ASN A 347 -41.27 10.83 -31.35
CA ASN A 347 -41.52 12.15 -30.80
C ASN A 347 -40.20 12.83 -30.44
N ARG A 348 -40.17 14.16 -30.60
CA ARG A 348 -39.14 14.97 -29.95
C ARG A 348 -39.50 15.09 -28.48
N VAL A 349 -38.52 14.84 -27.60
CA VAL A 349 -38.69 14.81 -26.16
C VAL A 349 -37.71 15.76 -25.47
N GLU A 350 -38.10 16.23 -24.30
CA GLU A 350 -37.19 16.75 -23.29
C GLU A 350 -37.02 15.69 -22.20
N ILE A 351 -35.77 15.31 -21.95
CA ILE A 351 -35.42 14.39 -20.88
C ILE A 351 -34.61 15.17 -19.85
N SER A 352 -35.12 15.17 -18.62
CA SER A 352 -34.43 15.75 -17.47
C SER A 352 -33.91 14.66 -16.56
N GLY A 353 -32.79 14.94 -15.91
CA GLY A 353 -32.16 13.96 -15.04
C GLY A 353 -30.91 14.48 -14.38
N VAL A 354 -30.20 13.55 -13.75
CA VAL A 354 -28.95 13.83 -13.05
C VAL A 354 -27.80 13.24 -13.85
N GLU A 355 -26.84 14.08 -14.20
CA GLU A 355 -25.56 13.65 -14.76
C GLU A 355 -24.56 13.45 -13.63
N VAL A 356 -24.02 12.23 -13.51
CA VAL A 356 -23.00 11.88 -12.53
C VAL A 356 -21.82 11.27 -13.28
N ASN A 357 -20.69 11.97 -13.28
CA ASN A 357 -19.45 11.55 -13.95
C ASN A 357 -19.67 11.17 -15.43
N GLY A 358 -20.40 12.01 -16.18
CA GLY A 358 -20.72 11.78 -17.59
C GLY A 358 -21.76 10.69 -17.85
N ARG A 359 -22.37 10.13 -16.79
CA ARG A 359 -23.49 9.19 -16.91
C ARG A 359 -24.79 9.90 -16.61
N PHE A 360 -25.66 9.97 -17.60
CA PHE A 360 -26.98 10.56 -17.47
C PHE A 360 -27.98 9.55 -16.91
N LYS A 361 -28.67 9.91 -15.83
CA LYS A 361 -29.83 9.15 -15.33
C LYS A 361 -31.08 10.00 -15.47
N ALA A 362 -31.95 9.61 -16.40
CA ALA A 362 -33.24 10.25 -16.61
C ALA A 362 -34.15 10.07 -15.40
N THR A 363 -34.83 11.14 -15.01
CA THR A 363 -35.84 11.15 -13.95
C THR A 363 -37.21 11.58 -14.44
N ALA A 364 -37.28 12.23 -15.60
CA ALA A 364 -38.52 12.51 -16.29
C ALA A 364 -38.29 12.64 -17.79
N VAL A 365 -39.28 12.21 -18.58
CA VAL A 365 -39.37 12.41 -20.02
C VAL A 365 -40.71 13.07 -20.32
N VAL A 366 -40.69 14.09 -21.18
CA VAL A 366 -41.91 14.75 -21.66
C VAL A 366 -41.80 15.01 -23.15
N GLN A 367 -42.94 15.01 -23.85
CA GLN A 367 -42.99 15.43 -25.24
C GLN A 367 -42.61 16.91 -25.34
N HIS A 368 -41.64 17.23 -26.20
CA HIS A 368 -41.24 18.60 -26.46
C HIS A 368 -42.35 19.27 -27.29
N ALA A 369 -43.10 20.19 -26.66
CA ALA A 369 -44.12 20.94 -27.36
C ALA A 369 -43.45 21.86 -28.39
N ALA A 370 -43.84 21.75 -29.66
CA ALA A 370 -43.44 22.75 -30.65
C ALA A 370 -43.97 24.12 -30.21
N PRO A 371 -43.18 25.20 -30.33
CA PRO A 371 -43.70 26.54 -30.09
C PRO A 371 -44.90 26.76 -31.02
N SER A 372 -46.04 27.11 -30.46
CA SER A 372 -47.20 27.57 -31.22
C SER A 372 -46.74 28.75 -32.08
N GLU A 373 -46.75 28.59 -33.40
CA GLU A 373 -46.57 29.69 -34.33
C GLU A 373 -47.79 30.62 -34.17
N ASP A 374 -47.57 31.75 -33.49
CA ASP A 374 -48.45 32.94 -33.54
C ASP A 374 -48.07 33.84 -34.73
#